data_AF-A0A1Q3ECE0-F1
#
_entry.id   AF-A0A1Q3ECE0-F1
#
_cell.length_a   1.000
_cell.length_b   1.000
_cell.length_c   1.000
_cell.angle_alpha   90.00
_cell.angle_beta   90.00
_cell.angle_gamma   90.00
#
_symmetry.space_group_name_H-M   'P 1'
#
loop_
_entity.id
_entity.type
_entity.pdbx_description
1 polymer ?
#
loop_
_entity_poly.entity_id
_entity_poly.type
_entity_poly.pdbx_seq_one_letter_code
_entity_poly.pdbx_strand_id
1 'polypeptide(L)'
;MWTFDNTFAEEIAALINQWDNFCPAAALFYWGKNSNDTGLRIEATEIMREFVDNIQFGRDPEGWLFYGTPQDLDTDSGDTVYYRVYTNDESPMAIRIDFFGRDPNTPGIKPFAQAKIPIEDIPADTGSGLWRKLSTGISSATVSKLTNDPTIKLSAHAIGKNLTFNLPDSSSFTHALHIDGAFHFQNIKDLNYNTLAITNYNTDRILYYDQKDSTKLLGVFYPSSDLFPDGFNNEGDVNPTIATCSDDK
;
A
#
# COMPACT_ATOMS: atom_id res chain seq x y z
N MET A 1 -18.17 -19.69 0.86
CA MET A 1 -17.73 -18.31 0.62
C MET A 1 -18.27 -17.48 1.77
N TRP A 2 -17.42 -16.68 2.43
CA TRP A 2 -17.85 -15.86 3.56
C TRP A 2 -18.37 -14.53 3.02
N THR A 3 -19.67 -14.31 3.15
CA THR A 3 -20.34 -13.09 2.68
C THR A 3 -20.96 -12.33 3.85
N PHE A 4 -21.29 -11.07 3.64
CA PHE A 4 -22.15 -10.29 4.53
C PHE A 4 -23.24 -9.60 3.69
N ASP A 5 -24.43 -9.44 4.29
CA ASP A 5 -25.66 -9.10 3.54
C ASP A 5 -26.02 -7.61 3.59
N ASN A 6 -25.29 -6.82 4.36
CA ASN A 6 -25.56 -5.40 4.56
C ASN A 6 -24.81 -4.54 3.53
N THR A 7 -25.37 -3.36 3.25
CA THR A 7 -24.68 -2.35 2.45
C THR A 7 -23.43 -1.82 3.12
N PHE A 8 -22.53 -1.24 2.32
CA PHE A 8 -21.34 -0.58 2.86
C PHE A 8 -21.69 0.44 3.94
N ALA A 9 -22.71 1.26 3.70
CA ALA A 9 -23.17 2.28 4.64
C ALA A 9 -23.77 1.67 5.92
N GLU A 10 -24.57 0.60 5.79
CA GLU A 10 -25.17 -0.09 6.93
C GLU A 10 -24.12 -0.80 7.80
N GLU A 11 -23.14 -1.48 7.19
CA GLU A 11 -22.01 -2.06 7.93
C GLU A 11 -21.22 -0.99 8.68
N ILE A 12 -20.88 0.12 8.02
CA ILE A 12 -20.17 1.23 8.69
C ILE A 12 -20.99 1.75 9.87
N ALA A 13 -22.30 1.99 9.68
CA ALA A 13 -23.18 2.45 10.76
C ALA A 13 -23.27 1.43 11.91
N ALA A 14 -23.33 0.13 11.62
CA ALA A 14 -23.32 -0.91 12.63
C ALA A 14 -21.99 -0.96 13.40
N LEU A 15 -20.86 -0.89 12.69
CA LEU A 15 -19.52 -0.93 13.27
C LEU A 15 -19.21 0.29 14.14
N ILE A 16 -19.64 1.49 13.74
CA ILE A 16 -19.53 2.70 14.57
C ILE A 16 -20.26 2.53 15.91
N ASN A 17 -21.38 1.81 15.95
CA ASN A 17 -22.11 1.54 17.19
C ASN A 17 -21.52 0.39 18.02
N GLN A 18 -20.70 -0.46 17.40
CA GLN A 18 -20.11 -1.63 18.04
C GLN A 18 -18.73 -1.33 18.65
N TRP A 19 -17.98 -0.41 18.06
CA TRP A 19 -16.59 -0.14 18.39
C TRP A 19 -16.41 1.27 18.95
N ASP A 20 -15.65 1.38 20.05
CA ASP A 20 -15.37 2.67 20.69
C ASP A 20 -14.44 3.55 19.84
N ASN A 21 -13.60 2.95 18.99
CA ASN A 21 -12.62 3.65 18.18
C ASN A 21 -12.68 3.20 16.72
N PHE A 22 -12.45 4.16 15.83
CA PHE A 22 -12.24 3.91 14.41
C PHE A 22 -11.38 5.01 13.79
N CYS A 23 -10.68 4.70 12.71
CA CYS A 23 -9.89 5.68 11.96
C CYS A 23 -9.83 5.32 10.46
N PRO A 24 -9.49 6.27 9.57
CA PRO A 24 -9.21 5.96 8.18
C PRO A 24 -8.06 4.97 8.07
N ALA A 25 -8.20 4.00 7.18
CA ALA A 25 -7.16 3.03 6.88
C ALA A 25 -7.11 2.75 5.38
N ALA A 26 -5.91 2.54 4.85
CA ALA A 26 -5.72 2.02 3.52
C ALA A 26 -5.43 0.53 3.58
N ALA A 27 -6.01 -0.24 2.68
CA ALA A 27 -5.62 -1.62 2.50
C ALA A 27 -4.69 -1.75 1.29
N LEU A 28 -4.07 -2.91 1.16
CA LEU A 28 -3.49 -3.40 -0.07
C LEU A 28 -3.70 -4.90 -0.08
N PHE A 29 -4.18 -5.38 -1.22
CA PHE A 29 -4.33 -6.79 -1.50
C PHE A 29 -3.45 -7.16 -2.67
N TYR A 30 -2.75 -8.28 -2.53
CA TYR A 30 -2.07 -8.93 -3.64
C TYR A 30 -2.58 -10.35 -3.71
N TRP A 31 -3.03 -10.78 -4.87
CA TRP A 31 -3.54 -12.12 -5.11
C TRP A 31 -2.77 -12.72 -6.28
N GLY A 32 -1.62 -13.31 -5.99
CA GLY A 32 -0.86 -14.01 -7.00
C GLY A 32 -1.44 -15.38 -7.33
N LYS A 33 -0.82 -16.05 -8.31
CA LYS A 33 -1.32 -17.34 -8.83
C LYS A 33 -1.17 -18.50 -7.85
N ASN A 34 -0.35 -18.34 -6.81
CA ASN A 34 -0.14 -19.32 -5.74
C ASN A 34 -0.53 -18.71 -4.40
N SER A 35 -0.89 -19.55 -3.43
CA SER A 35 -1.25 -19.11 -2.07
C SER A 35 -0.16 -18.34 -1.34
N ASN A 36 1.12 -18.56 -1.70
CA ASN A 36 2.25 -17.82 -1.12
C ASN A 36 2.42 -16.42 -1.70
N ASP A 37 1.75 -16.15 -2.82
CA ASP A 37 1.73 -14.88 -3.51
C ASP A 37 0.46 -14.09 -3.16
N THR A 38 -0.30 -14.51 -2.13
CA THR A 38 -1.46 -13.80 -1.62
C THR A 38 -1.09 -13.01 -0.37
N GLY A 39 -1.56 -11.78 -0.24
CA GLY A 39 -1.25 -10.97 0.93
C GLY A 39 -2.21 -9.85 1.27
N LEU A 40 -2.11 -9.42 2.51
CA LEU A 40 -2.82 -8.28 3.07
C LEU A 40 -1.84 -7.33 3.77
N ARG A 41 -1.95 -6.04 3.46
CA ARG A 41 -1.45 -4.96 4.29
C ARG A 41 -2.60 -4.02 4.65
N ILE A 42 -2.68 -3.60 5.91
CA ILE A 42 -3.54 -2.48 6.33
C ILE A 42 -2.65 -1.40 6.93
N GLU A 43 -2.84 -0.15 6.55
CA GLU A 43 -2.15 1.01 7.11
C GLU A 43 -3.16 1.96 7.74
N ALA A 44 -2.99 2.24 9.03
CA ALA A 44 -3.78 3.22 9.79
C ALA A 44 -2.84 4.31 10.28
N THR A 45 -2.60 5.31 9.43
CA THR A 45 -1.61 6.37 9.68
C THR A 45 -1.95 7.21 10.90
N GLU A 46 -3.24 7.45 11.17
CA GLU A 46 -3.68 8.26 12.32
C GLU A 46 -3.21 7.70 13.66
N ILE A 47 -3.17 6.37 13.79
CA ILE A 47 -2.71 5.68 15.00
C ILE A 47 -1.31 5.07 14.84
N MET A 48 -0.62 5.35 13.74
CA MET A 48 0.71 4.85 13.42
C MET A 48 0.83 3.32 13.54
N ARG A 49 -0.17 2.59 13.03
CA ARG A 49 -0.18 1.11 13.00
C ARG A 49 -0.30 0.58 11.59
N GLU A 50 0.30 -0.59 11.38
CA GLU A 50 0.06 -1.38 10.18
C GLU A 50 -0.10 -2.86 10.51
N PHE A 51 -0.98 -3.53 9.78
CA PHE A 51 -1.02 -4.99 9.72
C PHE A 51 -0.25 -5.43 8.48
N VAL A 52 0.66 -6.40 8.64
CA VAL A 52 1.46 -6.94 7.55
C VAL A 52 1.44 -8.46 7.63
N ASP A 53 0.92 -9.09 6.57
CA ASP A 53 1.14 -10.51 6.29
C ASP A 53 2.48 -10.69 5.53
N ASN A 54 2.44 -10.80 4.20
CA ASN A 54 3.60 -11.00 3.34
C ASN A 54 3.84 -9.85 2.35
N ILE A 55 3.03 -8.78 2.38
CA ILE A 55 3.24 -7.58 1.55
C ILE A 55 3.64 -6.42 2.44
N GLN A 56 4.81 -5.86 2.17
CA GLN A 56 5.35 -4.76 2.97
C GLN A 56 4.88 -3.38 2.50
N PHE A 57 4.48 -3.23 1.23
CA PHE A 57 4.06 -1.95 0.73
C PHE A 57 3.11 -1.97 -0.46
N GLY A 58 2.34 -0.89 -0.55
CA GLY A 58 1.34 -0.57 -1.55
C GLY A 58 0.13 0.06 -0.86
N ARG A 59 -0.75 0.68 -1.64
CA ARG A 59 -1.93 1.39 -1.14
C ARG A 59 -3.02 1.24 -2.18
N ASP A 60 -4.09 0.52 -1.85
CA ASP A 60 -5.35 0.43 -2.59
C ASP A 60 -6.36 -0.49 -1.90
N PRO A 61 -7.64 -0.11 -1.71
CA PRO A 61 -8.27 1.21 -1.60
C PRO A 61 -8.43 1.67 -0.13
N GLU A 62 -8.94 2.88 0.06
CA GLU A 62 -9.16 3.48 1.39
C GLU A 62 -10.52 3.12 1.98
N GLY A 63 -10.53 2.86 3.29
CA GLY A 63 -11.74 2.69 4.07
C GLY A 63 -11.49 2.95 5.55
N TRP A 64 -12.04 2.10 6.41
CA TRP A 64 -12.08 2.33 7.85
C TRP A 64 -11.57 1.12 8.63
N LEU A 65 -10.76 1.38 9.66
CA LEU A 65 -10.37 0.40 10.67
C LEU A 65 -11.11 0.70 11.97
N PHE A 66 -11.82 -0.28 12.50
CA PHE A 66 -12.55 -0.26 13.77
C PHE A 66 -11.82 -1.17 14.77
N TYR A 67 -11.66 -0.70 16.01
CA TYR A 67 -10.87 -1.42 17.01
C TYR A 67 -11.27 -1.03 18.43
N GLY A 68 -10.94 -1.89 19.40
CA GLY A 68 -11.24 -1.67 20.81
C GLY A 68 -10.35 -0.57 21.37
N THR A 69 -9.07 -0.88 21.58
CA THR A 69 -8.04 0.07 22.00
C THR A 69 -6.83 -0.02 21.07
N PRO A 70 -6.03 1.05 20.88
CA PRO A 70 -4.81 0.97 20.07
C PRO A 70 -3.80 -0.08 20.56
N GLN A 71 -3.88 -0.45 21.85
CA GLN A 71 -3.06 -1.50 22.47
C GLN A 71 -3.45 -2.91 21.99
N ASP A 72 -4.70 -3.12 21.56
CA ASP A 72 -5.12 -4.41 20.98
C ASP A 72 -4.45 -4.65 19.62
N LEU A 73 -3.96 -3.59 18.97
CA LEU A 73 -3.17 -3.65 17.74
C LEU A 73 -1.66 -3.66 18.03
N ASP A 74 -1.24 -3.73 19.30
CA ASP A 74 0.17 -3.68 19.69
C ASP A 74 0.76 -5.09 19.81
N THR A 75 0.80 -5.82 18.68
CA THR A 75 1.44 -7.14 18.61
C THR A 75 2.94 -7.07 18.29
N ASP A 76 3.60 -5.97 18.68
CA ASP A 76 5.05 -5.79 18.53
C ASP A 76 5.86 -6.90 19.28
N SER A 77 5.20 -7.73 20.10
CA SER A 77 5.70 -8.98 20.71
C SER A 77 5.92 -10.13 19.72
N GLY A 78 5.44 -10.02 18.48
CA GLY A 78 5.50 -11.08 17.47
C GLY A 78 4.34 -12.08 17.54
N ASP A 79 3.28 -11.75 18.27
CA ASP A 79 2.08 -12.59 18.36
C ASP A 79 1.33 -12.61 17.02
N THR A 80 1.16 -13.79 16.45
CA THR A 80 0.44 -13.99 15.20
C THR A 80 -1.02 -13.56 15.33
N VAL A 81 -1.45 -12.71 14.41
CA VAL A 81 -2.83 -12.26 14.26
C VAL A 81 -3.42 -12.92 13.03
N TYR A 82 -4.55 -13.58 13.21
CA TYR A 82 -5.29 -14.21 12.13
C TYR A 82 -6.31 -13.23 11.56
N TYR A 83 -6.61 -13.34 10.28
CA TYR A 83 -7.68 -12.57 9.66
C TYR A 83 -8.60 -13.43 8.81
N ARG A 84 -9.83 -12.95 8.62
CA ARG A 84 -10.78 -13.48 7.64
C ARG A 84 -11.38 -12.35 6.82
N VAL A 85 -11.37 -12.52 5.50
CA VAL A 85 -11.96 -11.60 4.53
C VAL A 85 -13.35 -12.10 4.16
N TYR A 86 -14.33 -11.22 4.27
CA TYR A 86 -15.70 -11.39 3.81
C TYR A 86 -15.94 -10.46 2.64
N THR A 87 -16.71 -10.91 1.67
CA THR A 87 -17.05 -10.14 0.45
C THR A 87 -18.54 -9.83 0.44
N ASN A 88 -18.93 -8.73 -0.21
CA ASN A 88 -20.30 -8.56 -0.67
C ASN A 88 -20.31 -8.22 -2.17
N ASP A 89 -21.39 -8.61 -2.83
CA ASP A 89 -21.62 -8.34 -4.25
C ASP A 89 -22.47 -7.08 -4.45
N GLU A 90 -22.49 -6.18 -3.46
CA GLU A 90 -23.27 -4.95 -3.54
C GLU A 90 -22.55 -3.86 -4.32
N SER A 91 -23.22 -2.73 -4.56
CA SER A 91 -22.66 -1.57 -5.25
C SER A 91 -22.62 -0.35 -4.32
N PRO A 92 -21.43 0.18 -3.97
CA PRO A 92 -20.11 -0.31 -4.34
C PRO A 92 -19.76 -1.63 -3.65
N MET A 93 -18.99 -2.49 -4.33
CA MET A 93 -18.48 -3.71 -3.74
C MET A 93 -17.54 -3.35 -2.59
N ALA A 94 -17.59 -4.17 -1.54
CA ALA A 94 -16.76 -3.96 -0.40
C ALA A 94 -16.40 -5.27 0.27
N ILE A 95 -15.29 -5.23 0.98
CA ILE A 95 -14.85 -6.32 1.84
C ILE A 95 -14.96 -5.89 3.29
N ARG A 96 -15.08 -6.88 4.16
CA ARG A 96 -14.85 -6.74 5.60
C ARG A 96 -13.73 -7.69 5.99
N ILE A 97 -12.79 -7.21 6.78
CA ILE A 97 -11.70 -8.02 7.32
C ILE A 97 -11.87 -8.07 8.82
N ASP A 98 -12.00 -9.27 9.36
CA ASP A 98 -12.08 -9.50 10.79
C ASP A 98 -10.71 -9.97 11.30
N PHE A 99 -10.16 -9.34 12.34
CA PHE A 99 -8.86 -9.69 12.95
C PHE A 99 -9.05 -10.41 14.29
N PHE A 100 -8.29 -11.48 14.51
CA PHE A 100 -8.43 -12.40 15.64
C PHE A 100 -7.08 -12.71 16.28
N GLY A 101 -7.02 -12.73 17.61
CA GLY A 101 -5.79 -13.07 18.36
C GLY A 101 -5.52 -14.58 18.44
N ARG A 102 -6.40 -15.39 17.85
CA ARG A 102 -6.35 -16.86 17.80
C ARG A 102 -7.00 -17.34 16.51
N ASP A 103 -6.88 -18.63 16.21
CA ASP A 103 -7.50 -19.24 15.03
C ASP A 103 -8.99 -18.86 14.90
N PRO A 104 -9.40 -18.22 13.78
CA PRO A 104 -10.76 -17.72 13.57
C PRO A 104 -11.82 -18.82 13.44
N ASN A 105 -11.41 -20.09 13.36
CA ASN A 105 -12.31 -21.25 13.33
C ASN A 105 -12.63 -21.79 14.73
N THR A 106 -12.00 -21.24 15.78
CA THR A 106 -12.29 -21.61 17.17
C THR A 106 -13.68 -21.12 17.59
N PRO A 107 -14.58 -21.97 18.10
CA PRO A 107 -15.92 -21.55 18.53
C PRO A 107 -15.89 -20.44 19.58
N GLY A 108 -16.73 -19.42 19.40
CA GLY A 108 -16.89 -18.32 20.36
C GLY A 108 -15.80 -17.24 20.32
N ILE A 109 -14.79 -17.37 19.44
CA ILE A 109 -13.82 -16.30 19.21
C ILE A 109 -14.50 -15.13 18.49
N LYS A 110 -14.22 -13.93 18.97
CA LYS A 110 -14.68 -12.66 18.40
C LYS A 110 -13.51 -11.89 17.81
N PRO A 111 -13.72 -11.10 16.75
CA PRO A 111 -12.67 -10.23 16.26
C PRO A 111 -12.33 -9.16 17.30
N PHE A 112 -11.06 -8.77 17.37
CA PHE A 112 -10.58 -7.64 18.20
C PHE A 112 -10.40 -6.34 17.40
N ALA A 113 -10.43 -6.44 16.06
CA ALA A 113 -10.48 -5.32 15.15
C ALA A 113 -11.18 -5.74 13.85
N GLN A 114 -11.73 -4.77 13.12
CA GLN A 114 -12.36 -5.00 11.82
C GLN A 114 -11.98 -3.88 10.85
N ALA A 115 -11.62 -4.22 9.60
CA ALA A 115 -11.42 -3.24 8.54
C ALA A 115 -12.54 -3.37 7.49
N LYS A 116 -12.97 -2.23 6.95
CA LYS A 116 -14.03 -2.14 5.95
C LYS A 116 -13.57 -1.29 4.78
N ILE A 117 -13.46 -1.89 3.60
CA ILE A 117 -12.75 -1.30 2.45
C ILE A 117 -13.60 -1.47 1.18
N PRO A 118 -13.87 -0.40 0.41
CA PRO A 118 -14.62 -0.47 -0.84
C PRO A 118 -13.68 -0.90 -1.98
N ILE A 119 -13.71 -2.17 -2.35
CA ILE A 119 -12.88 -2.72 -3.41
C ILE A 119 -13.69 -3.66 -4.29
N GLU A 120 -13.39 -3.62 -5.59
CA GLU A 120 -13.94 -4.54 -6.58
C GLU A 120 -13.18 -5.87 -6.55
N ASP A 121 -13.93 -6.97 -6.52
CA ASP A 121 -13.47 -8.33 -6.83
C ASP A 121 -12.22 -8.83 -6.06
N ILE A 122 -12.43 -9.17 -4.78
CA ILE A 122 -11.45 -9.90 -3.98
C ILE A 122 -12.06 -11.21 -3.52
N PRO A 123 -11.36 -12.36 -3.59
CA PRO A 123 -11.87 -13.60 -3.04
C PRO A 123 -11.95 -13.53 -1.51
N ALA A 124 -13.01 -14.11 -0.95
CA ALA A 124 -13.09 -14.37 0.48
C ALA A 124 -11.96 -15.35 0.88
N ASP A 125 -11.21 -15.02 1.93
CA ASP A 125 -10.01 -15.77 2.31
C ASP A 125 -9.71 -15.66 3.82
N THR A 126 -8.73 -16.42 4.28
CA THR A 126 -8.14 -16.32 5.62
C THR A 126 -6.63 -16.30 5.53
N GLY A 127 -5.98 -15.53 6.40
CA GLY A 127 -4.54 -15.53 6.51
C GLY A 127 -4.07 -15.18 7.91
N SER A 128 -2.79 -14.87 8.02
CA SER A 128 -2.18 -14.49 9.28
C SER A 128 -1.02 -13.55 9.07
N GLY A 129 -0.88 -12.58 9.94
CA GLY A 129 0.19 -11.60 9.90
C GLY A 129 0.44 -11.02 11.27
N LEU A 130 0.99 -9.81 11.30
CA LEU A 130 1.35 -9.12 12.52
C LEU A 130 0.88 -7.67 12.44
N TRP A 131 0.27 -7.17 13.50
CA TRP A 131 0.23 -5.73 13.70
C TRP A 131 1.58 -5.25 14.23
N ARG A 132 2.02 -4.12 13.72
CA ARG A 132 3.24 -3.46 14.18
C ARG A 132 3.11 -1.95 14.09
N LYS A 133 4.03 -1.25 14.75
CA LYS A 133 4.17 0.19 14.54
C LYS A 133 4.46 0.49 13.07
N LEU A 134 3.67 1.38 12.47
CA LEU A 134 3.92 1.90 11.13
C LEU A 134 5.21 2.73 11.16
N SER A 135 6.30 2.15 10.68
CA SER A 135 7.59 2.82 10.56
C SER A 135 7.76 3.34 9.14
N THR A 136 7.01 4.39 8.79
CA THR A 136 7.13 5.06 7.50
C THR A 136 7.51 6.53 7.71
N GLY A 137 8.58 6.95 7.03
CA GLY A 137 8.89 8.35 6.76
C GLY A 137 8.12 8.81 5.54
N ILE A 138 7.63 10.04 5.58
CA ILE A 138 6.92 10.67 4.48
C ILE A 138 7.60 12.01 4.19
N SER A 139 7.88 12.28 2.92
CA SER A 139 8.38 13.56 2.45
C SER A 139 7.52 14.03 1.28
N SER A 140 7.22 15.33 1.21
CA SER A 140 6.75 15.92 -0.05
C SER A 140 7.81 15.69 -1.14
N ALA A 141 7.35 15.34 -2.34
CA ALA A 141 8.21 15.13 -3.48
C ALA A 141 7.52 15.55 -4.78
N THR A 142 8.32 15.80 -5.82
CA THR A 142 7.84 16.18 -7.15
C THR A 142 8.48 15.27 -8.19
N VAL A 143 7.66 14.64 -9.03
CA VAL A 143 8.09 13.91 -10.23
C VAL A 143 8.05 14.86 -11.43
N SER A 144 9.14 14.93 -12.18
CA SER A 144 9.28 15.85 -13.31
C SER A 144 10.02 15.25 -14.50
N LYS A 145 9.72 15.76 -15.69
CA LYS A 145 10.33 15.39 -16.99
C LYS A 145 10.23 16.58 -17.94
N LEU A 146 11.25 16.83 -18.75
CA LEU A 146 11.18 17.82 -19.83
C LEU A 146 10.62 17.22 -21.12
N THR A 147 10.10 18.07 -22.01
CA THR A 147 9.64 17.64 -23.34
C THR A 147 10.80 17.01 -24.12
N ASN A 148 10.55 15.82 -24.70
CA ASN A 148 11.53 15.00 -25.43
C ASN A 148 12.76 14.52 -24.62
N ASP A 149 12.84 14.79 -23.31
CA ASP A 149 13.85 14.22 -22.43
C ASP A 149 13.36 12.87 -21.90
N PRO A 150 14.10 11.76 -22.07
CA PRO A 150 13.71 10.46 -21.53
C PRO A 150 13.86 10.38 -20.00
N THR A 151 14.53 11.36 -19.37
CA THR A 151 14.86 11.33 -17.94
C THR A 151 13.68 11.79 -17.09
N ILE A 152 13.24 10.94 -16.18
CA ILE A 152 12.34 11.27 -15.08
C ILE A 152 13.16 11.59 -13.83
N LYS A 153 12.78 12.65 -13.13
CA LYS A 153 13.36 13.03 -11.84
C LYS A 153 12.28 13.12 -10.78
N LEU A 154 12.41 12.35 -9.70
CA LEU A 154 11.70 12.55 -8.43
C LEU A 154 12.61 13.32 -7.47
N SER A 155 12.16 14.48 -7.01
CA SER A 155 12.90 15.34 -6.06
C SER A 155 12.15 15.39 -4.72
N ALA A 156 12.77 14.89 -3.64
CA ALA A 156 12.25 14.91 -2.28
C ALA A 156 13.13 15.82 -1.40
N HIS A 157 13.00 17.13 -1.62
CA HIS A 157 13.90 18.15 -1.05
C HIS A 157 13.99 18.13 0.48
N ALA A 158 12.87 17.86 1.18
CA ALA A 158 12.84 17.86 2.65
C ALA A 158 13.72 16.78 3.29
N ILE A 159 14.00 15.71 2.56
CA ILE A 159 14.91 14.62 2.97
C ILE A 159 16.24 14.63 2.20
N GLY A 160 16.46 15.65 1.35
CA GLY A 160 17.67 15.80 0.56
C GLY A 160 17.92 14.67 -0.44
N LYS A 161 16.86 14.07 -1.00
CA LYS A 161 16.98 12.94 -1.94
C LYS A 161 16.44 13.28 -3.32
N ASN A 162 17.16 12.84 -4.35
CA ASN A 162 16.76 12.87 -5.75
C ASN A 162 16.89 11.47 -6.36
N LEU A 163 15.85 11.03 -7.05
CA LEU A 163 15.80 9.75 -7.77
C LEU A 163 15.62 10.03 -9.26
N THR A 164 16.52 9.52 -10.10
CA THR A 164 16.44 9.72 -11.56
C THR A 164 16.42 8.40 -12.31
N PHE A 165 15.58 8.27 -13.33
CA PHE A 165 15.51 7.10 -14.20
C PHE A 165 15.15 7.48 -15.62
N ASN A 166 15.45 6.63 -16.59
CA ASN A 166 15.12 6.88 -18.00
C ASN A 166 13.94 6.02 -18.43
N LEU A 167 12.98 6.61 -19.14
CA LEU A 167 11.96 5.85 -19.83
C LEU A 167 12.63 4.89 -20.85
N PRO A 168 12.03 3.71 -21.11
CA PRO A 168 12.51 2.82 -22.16
C PRO A 168 12.60 3.52 -23.51
N ASP A 169 13.56 3.14 -24.36
CA ASP A 169 13.69 3.69 -25.74
C ASP A 169 12.42 3.46 -26.58
N SER A 170 11.60 2.47 -26.22
CA SER A 170 10.30 2.18 -26.82
C SER A 170 9.16 3.09 -26.36
N SER A 171 9.38 3.92 -25.33
CA SER A 171 8.34 4.80 -24.79
C SER A 171 7.95 5.88 -25.81
N SER A 172 6.65 6.01 -26.07
CA SER A 172 6.09 7.09 -26.89
C SER A 172 5.84 8.38 -26.10
N PHE A 173 6.16 8.40 -24.80
CA PHE A 173 5.84 9.52 -23.91
C PHE A 173 6.84 10.69 -24.08
N THR A 174 6.46 11.67 -24.90
CA THR A 174 7.32 12.82 -25.26
C THR A 174 7.00 14.11 -24.50
N HIS A 175 5.87 14.18 -23.79
CA HIS A 175 5.42 15.40 -23.11
C HIS A 175 6.24 15.71 -21.86
N ALA A 176 6.14 16.97 -21.40
CA ALA A 176 6.66 17.35 -20.10
C ALA A 176 5.75 16.82 -18.97
N LEU A 177 6.34 16.56 -17.81
CA LEU A 177 5.66 16.06 -16.62
C LEU A 177 6.06 16.93 -15.43
N HIS A 178 5.10 17.27 -14.57
CA HIS A 178 5.33 17.90 -13.28
C HIS A 178 4.18 17.53 -12.35
N ILE A 179 4.44 16.60 -11.43
CA ILE A 179 3.43 16.03 -10.52
C ILE A 179 3.97 16.10 -9.11
N ASP A 180 3.23 16.77 -8.23
CA ASP A 180 3.50 16.81 -6.80
C ASP A 180 2.85 15.61 -6.09
N GLY A 181 3.44 15.21 -4.97
CA GLY A 181 2.97 14.08 -4.21
C GLY A 181 3.74 13.81 -2.93
N ALA A 182 3.50 12.63 -2.38
CA ALA A 182 4.14 12.13 -1.17
C ALA A 182 5.05 10.95 -1.49
N PHE A 183 6.30 11.04 -1.06
CA PHE A 183 7.26 9.95 -1.10
C PHE A 183 7.34 9.29 0.28
N HIS A 184 6.89 8.04 0.34
CA HIS A 184 6.87 7.19 1.52
C HIS A 184 8.12 6.29 1.49
N PHE A 185 8.78 6.10 2.63
CA PHE A 185 9.98 5.27 2.77
C PHE A 185 10.09 4.73 4.18
N GLN A 186 10.61 3.53 4.40
CA GLN A 186 10.77 3.01 5.77
C GLN A 186 11.97 3.64 6.51
N ASN A 187 13.11 3.73 5.83
CA ASN A 187 14.34 4.22 6.41
C ASN A 187 15.14 4.99 5.36
N ILE A 188 15.39 6.28 5.64
CA ILE A 188 16.13 7.17 4.74
C ILE A 188 17.54 6.65 4.43
N LYS A 189 18.14 5.87 5.34
CA LYS A 189 19.46 5.26 5.14
C LYS A 189 19.46 4.11 4.14
N ASP A 190 18.30 3.57 3.78
CA ASP A 190 18.20 2.60 2.70
C ASP A 190 18.20 3.30 1.32
N LEU A 191 17.97 4.62 1.28
CA LEU A 191 18.05 5.46 0.08
C LEU A 191 19.49 5.97 -0.15
N ASN A 192 20.46 5.04 -0.18
CA ASN A 192 21.87 5.37 -0.38
C ASN A 192 22.22 5.69 -1.84
N TYR A 193 23.37 6.32 -2.02
CA TYR A 193 23.94 6.71 -3.31
C TYR A 193 24.29 5.45 -4.14
N ASN A 194 23.76 5.35 -5.37
CA ASN A 194 23.84 4.26 -6.37
C ASN A 194 22.61 3.32 -6.51
N THR A 195 22.60 2.65 -7.67
CA THR A 195 21.58 1.84 -8.35
C THR A 195 20.42 1.34 -7.49
N LEU A 196 19.25 1.94 -7.68
CA LEU A 196 17.97 1.39 -7.26
C LEU A 196 17.25 0.79 -8.48
N ALA A 197 16.37 -0.18 -8.29
CA ALA A 197 15.51 -0.65 -9.37
C ALA A 197 14.13 -0.01 -9.24
N ILE A 198 13.66 0.64 -10.32
CA ILE A 198 12.25 0.98 -10.50
C ILE A 198 11.63 -0.17 -11.26
N THR A 199 10.87 -0.97 -10.55
CA THR A 199 10.28 -2.18 -11.13
C THR A 199 8.84 -1.94 -11.58
N ASN A 200 8.19 -0.87 -11.10
CA ASN A 200 6.83 -0.57 -11.45
C ASN A 200 6.53 0.93 -11.30
N TYR A 201 6.05 1.55 -12.36
CA TYR A 201 5.32 2.81 -12.31
C TYR A 201 4.07 2.65 -13.15
N ASN A 202 2.94 3.10 -12.61
CA ASN A 202 1.64 3.05 -13.23
C ASN A 202 0.93 4.39 -12.98
N THR A 203 -0.38 4.45 -13.23
CA THR A 203 -1.13 5.71 -13.14
C THR A 203 -1.20 6.26 -11.72
N ASP A 204 -1.07 5.43 -10.67
CA ASP A 204 -1.31 5.84 -9.30
C ASP A 204 -0.06 5.85 -8.41
N ARG A 205 1.06 5.23 -8.80
CA ARG A 205 2.29 5.22 -7.99
C ARG A 205 3.58 4.95 -8.77
N ILE A 206 4.72 5.22 -8.12
CA ILE A 206 6.06 4.75 -8.54
C ILE A 206 6.69 3.95 -7.39
N LEU A 207 7.11 2.72 -7.65
CA LEU A 207 7.75 1.82 -6.68
C LEU A 207 9.27 1.74 -6.89
N TYR A 208 10.02 1.89 -5.79
CA TYR A 208 11.49 1.81 -5.77
C TYR A 208 11.98 0.65 -4.91
N TYR A 209 12.71 -0.29 -5.50
CA TYR A 209 13.34 -1.44 -4.84
C TYR A 209 14.86 -1.28 -4.78
N ASP A 210 15.51 -2.00 -3.87
CA ASP A 210 16.98 -1.94 -3.75
C ASP A 210 17.72 -2.50 -4.97
N GLN A 211 17.14 -3.50 -5.65
CA GLN A 211 17.68 -4.05 -6.90
C GLN A 211 16.60 -4.78 -7.71
N LYS A 212 16.96 -5.16 -8.95
CA LYS A 212 16.11 -5.98 -9.81
C LYS A 212 15.75 -7.30 -9.09
N ASP A 213 14.49 -7.70 -9.21
CA ASP A 213 13.91 -8.93 -8.62
C ASP A 213 13.94 -8.98 -7.08
N SER A 214 14.22 -7.87 -6.42
CA SER A 214 14.16 -7.80 -4.96
C SER A 214 12.74 -7.65 -4.45
N THR A 215 12.48 -8.23 -3.27
CA THR A 215 11.27 -8.00 -2.50
C THR A 215 11.42 -6.84 -1.51
N LYS A 216 12.64 -6.29 -1.35
CA LYS A 216 12.90 -5.16 -0.46
C LYS A 216 12.55 -3.84 -1.17
N LEU A 217 11.33 -3.38 -0.95
CA LEU A 217 10.93 -2.05 -1.37
C LEU A 217 11.53 -0.99 -0.44
N LEU A 218 12.07 0.08 -1.03
CA LEU A 218 12.71 1.19 -0.34
C LEU A 218 11.82 2.42 -0.22
N GLY A 219 10.95 2.63 -1.20
CA GLY A 219 9.99 3.72 -1.15
C GLY A 219 8.94 3.68 -2.25
N VAL A 220 7.90 4.49 -2.04
CA VAL A 220 6.77 4.66 -2.95
C VAL A 220 6.45 6.12 -3.10
N PHE A 221 6.25 6.56 -4.32
CA PHE A 221 5.67 7.87 -4.60
C PHE A 221 4.19 7.74 -4.92
N TYR A 222 3.36 8.54 -4.25
CA TYR A 222 1.95 8.73 -4.56
C TYR A 222 1.70 10.17 -5.02
N PRO A 223 1.09 10.40 -6.18
CA PRO A 223 0.70 11.74 -6.60
C PRO A 223 -0.42 12.29 -5.73
N SER A 224 -0.46 13.61 -5.51
CA SER A 224 -1.43 14.25 -4.61
C SER A 224 -2.81 14.50 -5.21
N SER A 225 -2.92 14.59 -6.52
CA SER A 225 -4.17 14.97 -7.20
C SER A 225 -4.29 14.48 -8.64
N ASP A 226 -3.16 14.41 -9.36
CA ASP A 226 -3.16 13.97 -10.76
C ASP A 226 -2.58 12.56 -10.87
N LEU A 227 -3.37 11.63 -11.41
CA LEU A 227 -2.81 10.37 -11.89
C LEU A 227 -1.73 10.67 -12.94
N PHE A 228 -0.73 9.80 -13.03
CA PHE A 228 0.21 9.89 -14.12
C PHE A 228 -0.53 9.78 -15.47
N PRO A 229 -0.14 10.57 -16.48
CA PRO A 229 -0.83 10.61 -17.76
C PRO A 229 -0.78 9.27 -18.47
N ASP A 230 -1.79 9.00 -19.30
CA ASP A 230 -1.83 7.81 -20.15
C ASP A 230 -0.52 7.65 -20.96
N GLY A 231 0.04 6.43 -20.95
CA GLY A 231 1.34 6.12 -21.54
C GLY A 231 2.54 6.31 -20.60
N PHE A 232 2.34 6.85 -19.40
CA PHE A 232 3.28 6.72 -18.29
C PHE A 232 2.96 5.45 -17.48
N ASN A 233 3.13 4.30 -18.11
CA ASN A 233 2.95 3.01 -17.46
C ASN A 233 4.06 2.05 -17.89
N ASN A 234 4.46 1.20 -16.96
CA ASN A 234 5.34 0.06 -17.20
C ASN A 234 4.70 -1.26 -16.75
N GLU A 235 3.37 -1.28 -16.64
CA GLU A 235 2.63 -2.46 -16.22
C GLU A 235 2.90 -3.60 -17.21
N GLY A 236 3.66 -4.61 -16.76
CA GLY A 236 3.96 -5.80 -17.53
C GLY A 236 5.29 -5.79 -18.30
N ASP A 237 6.11 -4.74 -18.23
CA ASP A 237 7.48 -4.85 -18.78
C ASP A 237 8.37 -5.66 -17.84
N VAL A 238 9.03 -6.65 -18.42
CA VAL A 238 9.89 -7.63 -17.71
C VAL A 238 11.23 -7.01 -17.32
N ASN A 239 11.52 -5.80 -17.80
CA ASN A 239 12.78 -5.12 -17.59
C ASN A 239 12.59 -3.90 -16.67
N PRO A 240 12.96 -4.01 -15.39
CA PRO A 240 12.90 -2.87 -14.50
C PRO A 240 13.87 -1.79 -14.96
N THR A 241 13.43 -0.54 -14.87
CA THR A 241 14.28 0.61 -15.14
C THR A 241 15.25 0.82 -13.97
N ILE A 242 16.50 1.15 -14.26
CA ILE A 242 17.46 1.50 -13.22
C ILE A 242 17.23 2.96 -12.80
N ALA A 243 16.91 3.17 -11.52
CA ALA A 243 16.99 4.46 -10.87
C ALA A 243 18.38 4.71 -10.29
N THR A 244 18.79 5.97 -10.28
CA THR A 244 19.94 6.44 -9.51
C THR A 244 19.45 7.34 -8.40
N CYS A 245 19.79 7.02 -7.16
CA CYS A 245 19.59 7.90 -6.01
C CYS A 245 20.81 8.79 -5.80
N SER A 246 20.58 10.06 -5.51
CA SER A 246 21.59 11.07 -5.23
C SER A 246 21.11 12.01 -4.11
N ASP A 247 22.06 12.61 -3.40
CA ASP A 247 21.76 13.67 -2.45
C ASP A 247 21.52 14.99 -3.19
N ASP A 248 20.56 15.77 -2.71
CA ASP A 248 20.35 17.15 -3.17
C ASP A 248 21.55 18.01 -2.72
N LYS A 249 22.22 18.64 -3.68
CA LYS A 249 23.42 19.46 -3.43
C LYS A 249 23.08 20.91 -3.20
#